data_AF-A0A0V0QNE2-F1
#
_entry.id   AF-A0A0V0QNE2-F1
#
_cell.length_a   1.000
_cell.length_b   1.000
_cell.length_c   1.000
_cell.angle_alpha   90.00
_cell.angle_beta   90.00
_cell.angle_gamma   90.00
#
_symmetry.space_group_name_H-M   'P 1'
#
loop_
_entity.id
_entity.type
_entity.pdbx_description
1 polymer ?
#
loop_
_entity_poly.entity_id
_entity_poly.type
_entity_poly.pdbx_seq_one_letter_code
_entity_poly.pdbx_strand_id
1 'polypeptide(L)'
;MSCKKCGHYNSPYIFLKMTEDISQIFQCMYCVAKDTDQNKKIVIEELLKNKPIWEINNFPPSVSENQEFTIKNVIRNYKQENIDKYQEEVKNKIIDIFDSIEQSFSKVLNQQKKDILIKFEDFFKYTDLNGIYDISNLRQSLEQFQKGQIDINKFFEVHIKFKEQLYDKEIRDKSFNHTKIRQEIFDKVEVLKQKLEENINSISQNLEIESELVNSVKNSYKSFEFKNSSHVSVVNKSEDLNYIKQIIFYPNSSPQKYQYAYIQNDLQKDKRYNLRLKINQNNNNIQELFFVLQGQTDLYQEKWLKQNIILLKKHSFFFQQDNSFLGLIKDDQTVINIVFNCQERLFEIYDDQRKKYERNVVDINKIKGDLVFVIGTKQLQNFNNNSNINVTVLDINEF
;
A
#
# COMPACT_ATOMS: atom_id res chain seq x y z
N MET A 1 -20.06 29.19 -40.99
CA MET A 1 -21.00 29.94 -40.13
C MET A 1 -20.70 31.43 -40.29
N SER A 2 -21.70 32.28 -40.51
CA SER A 2 -21.55 33.72 -40.81
C SER A 2 -22.18 34.62 -39.74
N CYS A 3 -21.61 35.83 -39.59
CA CYS A 3 -22.08 36.82 -38.64
C CYS A 3 -23.41 37.45 -39.06
N LYS A 4 -24.41 37.40 -38.16
CA LYS A 4 -25.76 37.95 -38.38
C LYS A 4 -25.93 39.41 -37.94
N LYS A 5 -24.88 40.08 -37.46
CA LYS A 5 -24.97 41.49 -37.01
C LYS A 5 -25.08 42.42 -38.21
N CYS A 6 -25.92 43.46 -38.09
CA CYS A 6 -26.14 44.44 -39.14
C CYS A 6 -24.82 45.16 -39.51
N GLY A 7 -24.56 45.34 -40.81
CA GLY A 7 -23.34 45.98 -41.32
C GLY A 7 -22.07 45.12 -41.31
N HIS A 8 -22.16 43.83 -40.97
CA HIS A 8 -21.01 42.89 -40.94
C HIS A 8 -20.94 41.99 -42.19
N TYR A 9 -21.79 42.25 -43.20
CA TYR A 9 -21.76 41.64 -44.54
C TYR A 9 -21.66 40.11 -44.56
N ASN A 10 -22.34 39.41 -43.64
CA ASN A 10 -22.26 37.94 -43.50
C ASN A 10 -20.82 37.41 -43.37
N SER A 11 -19.90 38.19 -42.79
CA SER A 11 -18.51 37.79 -42.62
C SER A 11 -18.39 36.49 -41.82
N PRO A 12 -17.44 35.60 -42.17
CA PRO A 12 -17.22 34.37 -41.42
C PRO A 12 -16.81 34.68 -39.99
N TYR A 13 -17.21 33.82 -39.06
CA TYR A 13 -16.67 33.83 -37.71
C TYR A 13 -15.23 33.34 -37.71
N ILE A 14 -14.36 34.07 -37.02
CA ILE A 14 -12.90 33.83 -36.98
C ILE A 14 -12.49 33.44 -35.56
N PHE A 15 -13.11 34.03 -34.54
CA PHE A 15 -12.77 33.80 -33.13
C PHE A 15 -13.96 33.28 -32.32
N LEU A 16 -13.63 32.42 -31.35
CA LEU A 16 -14.47 32.03 -30.23
C LEU A 16 -14.04 32.85 -29.00
N LYS A 17 -14.95 33.61 -28.40
CA LYS A 17 -14.70 34.39 -27.19
C LYS A 17 -15.30 33.69 -25.97
N MET A 18 -14.51 33.58 -24.89
CA MET A 18 -15.04 33.18 -23.59
C MET A 18 -15.76 34.36 -22.94
N THR A 19 -17.09 34.24 -22.84
CA THR A 19 -17.97 35.29 -22.37
C THR A 19 -19.30 34.71 -21.92
N GLU A 20 -19.96 35.39 -20.99
CA GLU A 20 -21.32 35.06 -20.54
C GLU A 20 -22.39 35.59 -21.51
N ASP A 21 -22.03 36.51 -22.43
CA ASP A 21 -22.95 37.06 -23.43
C ASP A 21 -22.96 36.19 -24.70
N ILE A 22 -24.04 35.45 -24.90
CA ILE A 22 -24.24 34.56 -26.05
C ILE A 22 -24.04 35.28 -27.40
N SER A 23 -24.33 36.58 -27.47
CA SER A 23 -24.21 37.39 -28.69
C SER A 23 -22.75 37.73 -29.07
N GLN A 24 -21.81 37.43 -28.17
CA GLN A 24 -20.38 37.71 -28.32
C GLN A 24 -19.52 36.45 -28.47
N ILE A 25 -20.09 35.26 -28.26
CA ILE A 25 -19.36 33.98 -28.34
C ILE A 25 -18.62 33.82 -29.66
N PHE A 26 -19.24 34.17 -30.79
CA PHE A 26 -18.62 34.09 -32.10
C PHE A 26 -18.35 35.48 -32.67
N GLN A 27 -17.11 35.72 -33.10
CA GLN A 27 -16.68 37.02 -33.58
C GLN A 27 -16.08 36.95 -34.99
N CYS A 28 -16.60 37.78 -35.90
CA CYS A 28 -15.98 38.05 -37.21
C CYS A 28 -15.02 39.25 -37.09
N MET A 29 -14.30 39.56 -38.18
CA MET A 29 -13.36 40.69 -38.22
C MET A 29 -13.95 42.02 -37.72
N TYR A 30 -15.22 42.30 -38.03
CA TYR A 30 -15.90 43.53 -37.59
C TYR A 30 -16.29 43.52 -36.12
N CYS A 31 -16.64 42.35 -35.56
CA CYS A 31 -16.87 42.20 -34.12
C CYS A 31 -15.58 42.44 -33.34
N VAL A 32 -14.47 41.86 -33.82
CA VAL A 32 -13.15 41.96 -33.17
C VAL A 32 -12.64 43.40 -33.18
N ALA A 33 -12.85 44.14 -34.26
CA ALA A 33 -12.42 45.55 -34.34
C ALA A 33 -13.06 46.45 -33.25
N LYS A 34 -14.22 46.05 -32.70
CA LYS A 34 -14.92 46.76 -31.63
C LYS A 34 -14.62 46.20 -30.24
N ASP A 35 -13.91 45.08 -30.15
CA ASP A 35 -13.69 44.35 -28.90
C ASP A 35 -12.21 44.36 -28.55
N THR A 36 -11.85 45.10 -27.51
CA THR A 36 -10.46 45.28 -27.07
C THR A 36 -9.90 44.08 -26.30
N ASP A 37 -10.75 43.15 -25.85
CA ASP A 37 -10.33 42.04 -24.98
C ASP A 37 -9.79 40.85 -25.78
N GLN A 38 -8.52 40.91 -26.17
CA GLN A 38 -7.89 39.86 -26.98
C GLN A 38 -7.64 38.56 -26.21
N ASN A 39 -7.44 38.63 -24.89
CA ASN A 39 -6.99 37.50 -24.07
C ASN A 39 -8.08 36.45 -23.84
N LYS A 40 -9.33 36.75 -24.19
CA LYS A 40 -10.48 35.83 -24.11
C LYS A 40 -10.81 35.15 -25.43
N LYS A 41 -10.06 35.42 -26.49
CA LYS A 41 -10.39 34.98 -27.86
C LYS A 41 -9.44 33.87 -28.31
N ILE A 42 -10.03 32.82 -28.86
CA ILE A 42 -9.34 31.70 -29.49
C ILE A 42 -9.70 31.67 -30.97
N VAL A 43 -8.73 31.39 -31.83
CA VAL A 43 -8.96 31.24 -33.28
C VAL A 43 -9.74 29.94 -33.54
N ILE A 44 -10.91 30.04 -34.18
CA ILE A 44 -11.78 28.89 -34.45
C ILE A 44 -11.05 27.85 -35.31
N GLU A 45 -10.27 28.30 -36.29
CA GLU A 45 -9.51 27.41 -37.17
C GLU A 45 -8.51 26.54 -36.40
N GLU A 46 -7.91 27.04 -35.31
CA GLU A 46 -6.98 26.27 -34.48
C GLU A 46 -7.69 25.16 -33.71
N LEU A 47 -8.90 25.44 -33.19
CA LEU A 47 -9.75 24.46 -32.51
C LEU A 47 -10.19 23.34 -33.46
N LEU A 48 -10.48 23.68 -34.72
CA LEU A 48 -10.98 22.72 -35.71
C LEU A 48 -9.89 21.85 -36.34
N LYS A 49 -8.60 22.25 -36.25
CA LYS A 49 -7.47 21.53 -36.86
C LYS A 49 -6.98 20.30 -36.06
N ASN A 50 -7.69 19.87 -35.02
CA ASN A 50 -7.27 18.79 -34.10
C ASN A 50 -5.86 19.00 -33.54
N LYS A 51 -5.43 20.25 -33.38
CA LYS A 51 -4.16 20.55 -32.73
C LYS A 51 -4.23 20.17 -31.25
N PRO A 52 -3.13 19.71 -30.66
CA PRO A 52 -3.08 19.55 -29.23
C PRO A 52 -3.30 20.88 -28.49
N ILE A 53 -3.94 20.82 -27.33
CA ILE A 53 -4.37 22.01 -26.57
C ILE A 53 -3.21 22.98 -26.28
N TRP A 54 -2.00 22.46 -26.02
CA TRP A 54 -0.82 23.29 -25.74
C TRP A 54 -0.28 24.05 -26.95
N GLU A 55 -0.72 23.74 -28.17
CA GLU A 55 -0.35 24.44 -29.42
C GLU A 55 -1.40 25.47 -29.86
N ILE A 56 -2.53 25.55 -29.17
CA ILE A 56 -3.60 26.51 -29.45
C ILE A 56 -3.24 27.83 -28.80
N ASN A 57 -3.24 28.92 -29.56
CA ASN A 57 -2.91 30.24 -29.03
C ASN A 57 -4.02 30.77 -28.11
N ASN A 58 -3.63 31.53 -27.07
CA ASN A 58 -4.52 32.06 -26.04
C ASN A 58 -5.33 30.96 -25.33
N PHE A 59 -4.69 29.83 -25.03
CA PHE A 59 -5.32 28.72 -24.31
C PHE A 59 -4.52 28.32 -23.06
N PRO A 60 -5.12 28.34 -21.85
CA PRO A 60 -6.51 28.66 -21.59
C PRO A 60 -6.80 30.17 -21.75
N PRO A 61 -7.98 30.55 -22.22
CA PRO A 61 -8.35 31.95 -22.37
C PRO A 61 -8.53 32.62 -21.00
N SER A 62 -8.33 33.94 -20.93
CA SER A 62 -8.49 34.76 -19.72
C SER A 62 -7.41 34.59 -18.64
N VAL A 63 -6.27 33.97 -18.97
CA VAL A 63 -5.09 33.95 -18.10
C VAL A 63 -4.01 34.90 -18.64
N SER A 64 -3.09 35.30 -17.78
CA SER A 64 -1.89 36.04 -18.21
C SER A 64 -0.96 35.18 -19.06
N GLU A 65 -0.15 35.77 -19.94
CA GLU A 65 0.80 35.04 -20.80
C GLU A 65 1.74 34.10 -20.01
N ASN A 66 2.21 34.53 -18.83
CA ASN A 66 3.05 33.69 -17.96
C ASN A 66 2.29 32.47 -17.42
N GLN A 67 1.02 32.64 -17.07
CA GLN A 67 0.17 31.53 -16.63
C GLN A 67 -0.18 30.62 -17.80
N GLU A 68 -0.42 31.16 -19.00
CA GLU A 68 -0.65 30.39 -20.22
C GLU A 68 0.53 29.47 -20.50
N PHE A 69 1.75 30.02 -20.50
CA PHE A 69 2.98 29.24 -20.69
C PHE A 69 3.12 28.13 -19.64
N THR A 70 2.85 28.45 -18.37
CA THR A 70 2.93 27.50 -17.26
C THR A 70 1.92 26.36 -17.44
N ILE A 71 0.65 26.68 -17.71
CA ILE A 71 -0.43 25.70 -17.88
C ILE A 71 -0.17 24.85 -19.12
N LYS A 72 0.23 25.44 -20.24
CA LYS A 72 0.58 24.70 -21.46
C LYS A 72 1.71 23.71 -21.23
N ASN A 73 2.76 24.13 -20.50
CA ASN A 73 3.85 23.23 -20.14
C ASN A 73 3.38 22.10 -19.22
N VAL A 74 2.52 22.40 -18.24
CA VAL A 74 1.91 21.36 -17.40
C VAL A 74 1.13 20.37 -18.27
N ILE A 75 0.19 20.81 -19.10
CA ILE A 75 -0.62 19.93 -19.97
C ILE A 75 0.27 19.11 -20.91
N ARG A 76 1.30 19.72 -21.50
CA ARG A 76 2.25 19.03 -22.39
C ARG A 76 3.03 17.94 -21.65
N ASN A 77 3.39 18.18 -20.40
CA ASN A 77 4.17 17.25 -19.58
C ASN A 77 3.29 16.22 -18.85
N TYR A 78 2.02 16.53 -18.58
CA TYR A 78 1.02 15.63 -17.99
C TYR A 78 0.35 14.69 -19.00
N LYS A 79 1.13 14.24 -20.00
CA LYS A 79 0.70 13.12 -20.85
C LYS A 79 0.89 11.81 -20.08
N GLN A 80 -0.02 10.86 -20.27
CA GLN A 80 0.06 9.55 -19.62
C GLN A 80 1.45 8.92 -19.77
N GLU A 81 2.02 8.93 -20.97
CA GLU A 81 3.37 8.39 -21.24
C GLU A 81 4.48 9.07 -20.43
N ASN A 82 4.40 10.39 -20.22
CA ASN A 82 5.39 11.13 -19.44
C ASN A 82 5.20 10.89 -17.93
N ILE A 83 3.96 10.74 -17.48
CA ILE A 83 3.64 10.40 -16.09
C ILE A 83 4.14 8.99 -15.79
N ASP A 84 3.86 8.02 -16.66
CA ASP A 84 4.31 6.63 -16.52
C ASP A 84 5.84 6.58 -16.48
N LYS A 85 6.50 7.32 -17.38
CA LYS A 85 7.97 7.42 -17.39
C LYS A 85 8.51 8.03 -16.10
N TYR A 86 7.91 9.12 -15.61
CA TYR A 86 8.31 9.76 -14.36
C TYR A 86 8.10 8.83 -13.14
N GLN A 87 6.99 8.09 -13.12
CA GLN A 87 6.73 7.09 -12.08
C GLN A 87 7.78 5.98 -12.09
N GLU A 88 8.13 5.45 -13.25
CA GLU A 88 9.18 4.45 -13.37
C GLU A 88 10.55 5.01 -12.98
N GLU A 89 10.89 6.24 -13.36
CA GLU A 89 12.12 6.90 -12.91
C GLU A 89 12.18 7.05 -11.38
N VAL A 90 11.07 7.41 -10.73
CA VAL A 90 11.01 7.51 -9.27
C VAL A 90 11.13 6.13 -8.61
N LYS A 91 10.42 5.12 -9.12
CA LYS A 91 10.52 3.73 -8.61
C LYS A 91 11.94 3.20 -8.70
N ASN A 92 12.58 3.37 -9.85
CA ASN A 92 13.95 2.92 -10.07
C ASN A 92 14.92 3.63 -9.12
N LYS A 93 14.77 4.95 -8.91
CA LYS A 93 15.58 5.67 -7.91
C LYS A 93 15.39 5.14 -6.50
N ILE A 94 14.17 4.80 -6.11
CA ILE A 94 13.90 4.20 -4.80
C ILE A 94 14.64 2.85 -4.69
N ILE A 95 14.48 1.98 -5.69
CA ILE A 95 15.15 0.68 -5.75
C ILE A 95 16.67 0.86 -5.66
N ASP A 96 17.24 1.71 -6.51
CA ASP A 96 18.68 1.98 -6.56
C ASP A 96 19.24 2.47 -5.21
N ILE A 97 18.49 3.29 -4.48
CA ILE A 97 18.87 3.76 -3.14
C ILE A 97 18.92 2.57 -2.16
N PHE A 98 17.87 1.74 -2.13
CA PHE A 98 17.82 0.59 -1.22
C PHE A 98 18.92 -0.43 -1.54
N ASP A 99 19.11 -0.76 -2.82
CA ASP A 99 20.15 -1.68 -3.28
C ASP A 99 21.56 -1.15 -2.93
N SER A 100 21.81 0.15 -3.15
CA SER A 100 23.09 0.76 -2.82
C SER A 100 23.36 0.76 -1.31
N ILE A 101 22.33 0.99 -0.49
CA ILE A 101 22.47 0.96 0.98
C ILE A 101 22.72 -0.47 1.44
N GLU A 102 21.97 -1.46 0.92
CA GLU A 102 22.15 -2.88 1.26
C GLU A 102 23.58 -3.35 0.96
N GLN A 103 24.10 -3.02 -0.21
CA GLN A 103 25.47 -3.38 -0.61
C GLN A 103 26.51 -2.74 0.32
N SER A 104 26.34 -1.45 0.63
CA SER A 104 27.24 -0.73 1.55
C SER A 104 27.20 -1.33 2.95
N PHE A 105 26.01 -1.59 3.48
CA PHE A 105 25.79 -2.18 4.80
C PHE A 105 26.39 -3.57 4.89
N SER A 106 26.14 -4.42 3.90
CA SER A 106 26.70 -5.76 3.79
C SER A 106 28.23 -5.75 3.76
N LYS A 107 28.83 -4.79 3.05
CA LYS A 107 30.29 -4.64 3.00
C LYS A 107 30.86 -4.28 4.37
N VAL A 108 30.26 -3.32 5.07
CA VAL A 108 30.69 -2.90 6.41
C VAL A 108 30.54 -4.04 7.42
N LEU A 109 29.39 -4.73 7.41
CA LEU A 109 29.11 -5.83 8.32
C LEU A 109 30.09 -7.00 8.12
N ASN A 110 30.36 -7.35 6.87
CA ASN A 110 31.33 -8.40 6.55
C ASN A 110 32.76 -8.01 6.96
N GLN A 111 33.14 -6.74 6.81
CA GLN A 111 34.44 -6.28 7.28
C GLN A 111 34.54 -6.37 8.80
N GLN A 112 33.54 -5.88 9.53
CA GLN A 112 33.52 -5.99 10.99
C GLN A 112 33.56 -7.44 11.47
N LYS A 113 32.81 -8.34 10.83
CA LYS A 113 32.86 -9.78 11.11
C LYS A 113 34.29 -10.32 10.99
N LYS A 114 35.00 -9.98 9.90
CA LYS A 114 36.39 -10.40 9.70
C LYS A 114 37.31 -9.85 10.79
N ASP A 115 37.22 -8.55 11.08
CA ASP A 115 38.07 -7.89 12.08
C ASP A 115 37.86 -8.48 13.48
N ILE A 116 36.62 -8.82 13.81
CA ILE A 116 36.25 -9.44 15.09
C ILE A 116 36.80 -10.87 15.17
N LEU A 117 36.63 -11.67 14.11
CA LEU A 117 37.19 -13.03 14.06
C LEU A 117 38.71 -13.03 14.22
N ILE A 118 39.42 -12.16 13.52
CA ILE A 118 40.88 -12.02 13.64
C ILE A 118 41.27 -11.69 15.09
N LYS A 119 40.59 -10.71 15.71
CA LYS A 119 40.85 -10.36 17.13
C LYS A 119 40.61 -11.55 18.06
N PHE A 120 39.58 -12.36 17.81
CA PHE A 120 39.28 -13.54 18.62
C PHE A 120 40.29 -14.68 18.39
N GLU A 121 40.71 -14.92 17.16
CA GLU A 121 41.75 -15.91 16.85
C GLU A 121 43.05 -15.61 17.62
N ASP A 122 43.41 -14.33 17.76
CA ASP A 122 44.57 -13.93 18.57
C ASP A 122 44.40 -14.25 20.06
N PHE A 123 43.18 -14.23 20.61
CA PHE A 123 42.91 -14.68 21.98
C PHE A 123 43.06 -16.20 22.15
N PHE A 124 42.78 -16.99 21.12
CA PHE A 124 42.89 -18.46 21.16
C PHE A 124 44.29 -18.99 20.89
N LYS A 125 45.25 -18.14 20.48
CA LYS A 125 46.66 -18.54 20.27
C LYS A 125 47.42 -18.89 21.57
N TYR A 126 46.80 -18.83 22.75
CA TYR A 126 47.46 -19.07 24.03
C TYR A 126 47.44 -20.54 24.49
N THR A 127 48.65 -21.01 24.81
CA THR A 127 49.10 -22.17 25.61
C THR A 127 48.27 -23.45 25.55
N ASP A 128 48.79 -24.45 24.83
CA ASP A 128 48.38 -25.84 24.98
C ASP A 128 48.63 -26.29 26.43
N LEU A 129 47.58 -26.30 27.24
CA LEU A 129 47.64 -26.72 28.64
C LEU A 129 47.96 -28.21 28.78
N ASN A 130 47.78 -29.02 27.72
CA ASN A 130 48.06 -30.45 27.79
C ASN A 130 49.55 -30.73 27.98
N GLY A 131 50.43 -29.91 27.39
CA GLY A 131 51.88 -30.02 27.59
C GLY A 131 52.32 -29.70 29.02
N ILE A 132 51.51 -28.95 29.77
CA ILE A 132 51.85 -28.53 31.14
C ILE A 132 51.52 -29.61 32.18
N TYR A 133 50.47 -30.40 31.94
CA TYR A 133 50.08 -31.52 32.79
C TYR A 133 50.53 -32.88 32.24
N ASP A 134 51.54 -32.90 31.37
CA ASP A 134 52.06 -34.14 30.80
C ASP A 134 52.75 -35.00 31.88
N ILE A 135 52.07 -36.09 32.25
CA ILE A 135 52.58 -37.06 33.23
C ILE A 135 53.49 -38.12 32.60
N SER A 136 53.76 -38.07 31.29
CA SER A 136 54.47 -39.14 30.57
C SER A 136 55.85 -39.42 31.18
N ASN A 137 56.62 -38.39 31.51
CA ASN A 137 57.93 -38.52 32.15
C ASN A 137 57.85 -39.15 33.55
N LEU A 138 56.85 -38.77 34.36
CA LEU A 138 56.63 -39.35 35.68
C LEU A 138 56.25 -40.84 35.57
N ARG A 139 55.36 -41.16 34.61
CA ARG A 139 54.88 -42.52 34.34
C ARG A 139 56.03 -43.43 33.89
N GLN A 140 56.87 -42.94 32.98
CA GLN A 140 58.05 -43.66 32.50
C GLN A 140 59.07 -43.89 33.62
N SER A 141 59.35 -42.87 34.45
CA SER A 141 60.25 -43.00 35.60
C SER A 141 59.72 -44.01 36.63
N LEU A 142 58.42 -44.02 36.89
CA LEU A 142 57.79 -45.00 37.78
C LEU A 142 57.94 -46.44 37.26
N GLU A 143 57.76 -46.66 35.96
CA GLU A 143 57.97 -47.97 35.34
C GLU A 143 59.44 -48.41 35.42
N GLN A 144 60.39 -47.50 35.21
CA GLN A 144 61.82 -47.79 35.33
C GLN A 144 62.19 -48.17 36.76
N PHE A 145 61.61 -47.49 37.76
CA PHE A 145 61.80 -47.80 39.18
C PHE A 145 61.24 -49.19 39.53
N GLN A 146 60.02 -49.51 39.09
CA GLN A 146 59.40 -50.82 39.31
C GLN A 146 60.21 -51.98 38.69
N LYS A 147 60.87 -51.73 37.55
CA LYS A 147 61.75 -52.70 36.87
C LYS A 147 63.16 -52.76 37.47
N GLY A 148 63.47 -51.96 38.50
CA GLY A 148 64.80 -51.88 39.12
C GLY A 148 65.86 -51.20 38.24
N GLN A 149 65.46 -50.48 37.19
CA GLN A 149 66.36 -49.80 36.25
C GLN A 149 66.90 -48.47 36.78
N ILE A 150 66.16 -47.84 37.71
CA ILE A 150 66.58 -46.67 38.47
C ILE A 150 66.34 -46.93 39.97
N ASP A 151 67.10 -46.25 40.82
CA ASP A 151 66.91 -46.29 42.27
C ASP A 151 65.89 -45.24 42.75
N ILE A 152 65.60 -45.27 44.06
CA ILE A 152 64.64 -44.36 44.68
C ILE A 152 65.08 -42.89 44.59
N ASN A 153 66.39 -42.61 44.56
CA ASN A 153 66.90 -41.25 44.50
C ASN A 153 66.64 -40.63 43.12
N LYS A 154 66.92 -41.38 42.05
CA LYS A 154 66.60 -40.95 40.68
C LYS A 154 65.10 -40.77 40.46
N PHE A 155 64.28 -41.68 40.98
CA PHE A 155 62.83 -41.52 40.91
C PHE A 155 62.37 -40.25 41.66
N PHE A 156 62.92 -40.02 42.86
CA PHE A 156 62.60 -38.86 43.68
C PHE A 156 62.98 -37.53 42.99
N GLU A 157 64.11 -37.47 42.28
CA GLU A 157 64.48 -36.29 41.48
C GLU A 157 63.45 -35.96 40.39
N VAL A 158 62.96 -36.97 39.67
CA VAL A 158 61.91 -36.77 38.66
C VAL A 158 60.59 -36.33 39.32
N HIS A 159 60.24 -36.91 40.46
CA HIS A 159 59.06 -36.51 41.23
C HIS A 159 59.14 -35.05 41.71
N ILE A 160 60.30 -34.62 42.22
CA ILE A 160 60.52 -33.23 42.66
C ILE A 160 60.40 -32.26 41.47
N LYS A 161 61.02 -32.56 40.32
CA LYS A 161 60.89 -31.72 39.12
C LYS A 161 59.44 -31.61 38.64
N PHE A 162 58.71 -32.72 38.62
CA PHE A 162 57.29 -32.72 38.26
C PHE A 162 56.44 -31.94 39.26
N LYS A 163 56.73 -32.07 40.56
CA LYS A 163 56.10 -31.27 41.61
C LYS A 163 56.36 -29.78 41.39
N GLU A 164 57.61 -29.38 41.16
CA GLU A 164 57.96 -27.98 40.89
C GLU A 164 57.20 -27.41 39.69
N GLN A 165 57.04 -28.19 38.61
CA GLN A 165 56.22 -27.82 37.44
C GLN A 165 54.73 -27.60 37.78
N LEU A 166 54.14 -28.44 38.64
CA LEU A 166 52.73 -28.30 39.06
C LEU A 166 52.46 -27.13 40.03
N TYR A 167 53.49 -26.73 40.78
CA TYR A 167 53.41 -25.63 41.74
C TYR A 167 54.02 -24.33 41.21
N ASP A 168 54.49 -24.33 39.96
CA ASP A 168 54.89 -23.11 39.27
C ASP A 168 53.69 -22.15 39.21
N LYS A 169 53.87 -21.01 39.87
CA LYS A 169 52.86 -19.97 40.02
C LYS A 169 52.44 -19.42 38.65
N GLU A 170 53.37 -19.31 37.71
CA GLU A 170 53.13 -18.75 36.37
C GLU A 170 52.21 -19.66 35.55
N ILE A 171 52.37 -20.98 35.68
CA ILE A 171 51.52 -22.00 35.06
C ILE A 171 50.11 -21.97 35.64
N ARG A 172 50.01 -21.89 36.98
CA ARG A 172 48.73 -21.88 37.68
C ARG A 172 47.95 -20.59 37.37
N ASP A 173 48.62 -19.45 37.32
CA ASP A 173 48.04 -18.16 36.93
C ASP A 173 47.58 -18.18 35.45
N LYS A 174 48.35 -18.79 34.54
CA LYS A 174 47.94 -18.99 33.13
C LYS A 174 46.68 -19.86 33.01
N SER A 175 46.59 -20.97 33.75
CA SER A 175 45.40 -21.84 33.74
C SER A 175 44.15 -21.17 34.32
N PHE A 176 44.27 -20.41 35.41
CA PHE A 176 43.15 -19.68 35.99
C PHE A 176 42.69 -18.52 35.09
N ASN A 177 43.63 -17.84 34.43
CA ASN A 177 43.32 -16.79 33.47
C ASN A 177 42.57 -17.32 32.25
N HIS A 178 42.79 -18.57 31.83
CA HIS A 178 42.11 -19.14 30.66
C HIS A 178 40.59 -19.22 30.82
N THR A 179 40.08 -19.65 31.99
CA THR A 179 38.63 -19.70 32.25
C THR A 179 38.04 -18.29 32.27
N LYS A 180 38.75 -17.32 32.86
CA LYS A 180 38.32 -15.92 32.90
C LYS A 180 38.30 -15.30 31.50
N ILE A 181 39.31 -15.54 30.69
CA ILE A 181 39.38 -15.09 29.29
C ILE A 181 38.24 -15.70 28.48
N ARG A 182 37.95 -17.00 28.66
CA ARG A 182 36.83 -17.65 27.98
C ARG A 182 35.49 -16.99 28.35
N GLN A 183 35.28 -16.70 29.62
CA GLN A 183 34.07 -16.00 30.06
C GLN A 183 33.98 -14.59 29.46
N GLU A 184 35.07 -13.82 29.50
CA GLU A 184 35.13 -12.48 28.90
C GLU A 184 34.88 -12.49 27.39
N ILE A 185 35.31 -13.54 26.68
CA ILE A 185 35.01 -13.74 25.25
C ILE A 185 33.51 -13.91 25.05
N PHE A 186 32.85 -14.79 25.81
CA PHE A 186 31.41 -15.01 25.69
C PHE A 186 30.62 -13.75 26.03
N ASP A 187 30.98 -13.05 27.11
CA ASP A 187 30.31 -11.82 27.53
C ASP A 187 30.43 -10.73 26.43
N LYS A 188 31.61 -10.59 25.79
CA LYS A 188 31.80 -9.65 24.69
C LYS A 188 31.02 -10.01 23.43
N VAL A 189 30.86 -11.30 23.12
CA VAL A 189 30.04 -11.75 22.00
C VAL A 189 28.57 -11.41 22.25
N GLU A 190 28.06 -11.58 23.47
CA GLU A 190 26.67 -11.26 23.78
C GLU A 190 26.41 -9.73 23.74
N VAL A 191 27.35 -8.92 24.24
CA VAL A 191 27.28 -7.44 24.11
C VAL A 191 27.30 -7.00 22.64
N LEU A 192 28.11 -7.65 21.80
CA LEU A 192 28.13 -7.37 20.36
C LEU A 192 26.77 -7.65 19.72
N LYS A 193 26.16 -8.79 20.06
CA LYS A 193 24.83 -9.18 19.56
C LYS A 193 23.77 -8.14 19.94
N GLN A 194 23.71 -7.73 21.20
CA GLN A 194 22.76 -6.71 21.68
C GLN A 194 22.90 -5.39 20.91
N LYS A 195 24.14 -4.91 20.71
CA LYS A 195 24.39 -3.68 19.93
C LYS A 195 23.94 -3.78 18.47
N LEU A 196 24.07 -4.95 17.85
CA LEU A 196 23.60 -5.16 16.48
C LEU A 196 22.07 -5.13 16.42
N GLU A 197 21.39 -5.77 17.37
CA GLU A 197 19.92 -5.76 17.47
C GLU A 197 19.37 -4.34 17.71
N GLU A 198 19.97 -3.56 18.60
CA GLU A 198 19.61 -2.16 18.86
C GLU A 198 19.72 -1.29 17.60
N ASN A 199 20.81 -1.42 16.86
CA ASN A 199 21.04 -0.66 15.63
C ASN A 199 20.02 -1.02 14.53
N ILE A 200 19.66 -2.30 14.39
CA ILE A 200 18.63 -2.74 13.43
C ILE A 200 17.27 -2.16 13.80
N ASN A 201 16.91 -2.17 15.09
CA ASN A 201 15.65 -1.63 15.57
C ASN A 201 15.56 -0.11 15.36
N SER A 202 16.65 0.61 15.61
CA SER A 202 16.73 2.06 15.39
C SER A 202 16.55 2.43 13.92
N ILE A 203 17.13 1.66 12.99
CA ILE A 203 16.93 1.86 11.55
C ILE A 203 15.46 1.61 11.18
N SER A 204 14.86 0.53 11.70
CA SER A 204 13.46 0.15 11.39
C SER A 204 12.44 1.19 11.85
N GLN A 205 12.69 1.88 12.96
CA GLN A 205 11.76 2.88 13.51
C GLN A 205 11.83 4.24 12.80
N ASN A 206 12.91 4.54 12.07
CA ASN A 206 13.19 5.88 11.53
C ASN A 206 13.06 5.99 10.00
N LEU A 207 12.60 4.93 9.31
CA LEU A 207 12.45 4.92 7.85
C LEU A 207 11.11 5.48 7.35
N GLU A 208 10.28 6.05 8.23
CA GLU A 208 9.00 6.63 7.83
C GLU A 208 9.23 7.94 7.07
N ILE A 209 8.82 7.97 5.80
CA ILE A 209 8.91 9.18 4.98
C ILE A 209 7.77 10.10 5.40
N GLU A 210 8.07 11.06 6.29
CA GLU A 210 7.18 12.20 6.53
C GLU A 210 7.09 13.04 5.26
N SER A 211 5.91 13.06 4.65
CA SER A 211 5.65 13.92 3.51
C SER A 211 4.28 14.59 3.66
N GLU A 212 4.29 15.77 4.29
CA GLU A 212 3.15 16.70 4.34
C GLU A 212 2.57 17.00 2.94
N LEU A 213 3.42 17.02 1.91
CA LEU A 213 3.03 17.26 0.51
C LEU A 213 2.22 16.11 -0.10
N VAL A 214 2.64 14.85 0.08
CA VAL A 214 1.84 13.67 -0.33
C VAL A 214 0.50 13.61 0.40
N ASN A 215 0.46 13.94 1.70
CA ASN A 215 -0.78 13.94 2.47
C ASN A 215 -1.75 15.04 2.02
N SER A 216 -1.25 16.24 1.72
CA SER A 216 -2.07 17.33 1.17
C SER A 216 -2.59 17.04 -0.25
N VAL A 217 -1.80 16.39 -1.11
CA VAL A 217 -2.27 15.97 -2.45
C VAL A 217 -3.30 14.84 -2.34
N LYS A 218 -3.13 13.87 -1.44
CA LYS A 218 -4.13 12.81 -1.18
C LYS A 218 -5.49 13.37 -0.76
N ASN A 219 -5.50 14.44 0.05
CA ASN A 219 -6.73 15.09 0.51
C ASN A 219 -7.43 15.95 -0.56
N SER A 220 -6.79 16.20 -1.71
CA SER A 220 -7.39 16.98 -2.81
C SER A 220 -8.28 16.17 -3.75
N TYR A 221 -8.26 14.83 -3.64
CA TYR A 221 -9.21 13.97 -4.34
C TYR A 221 -10.50 13.85 -3.52
N LYS A 222 -11.65 14.07 -4.18
CA LYS A 222 -12.99 14.05 -3.59
C LYS A 222 -13.21 12.76 -2.79
N SER A 223 -13.08 12.83 -1.46
CA SER A 223 -13.23 11.67 -0.59
C SER A 223 -14.71 11.40 -0.36
N PHE A 224 -15.24 10.32 -0.94
CA PHE A 224 -16.61 9.90 -0.67
C PHE A 224 -16.77 9.53 0.81
N GLU A 225 -17.69 10.20 1.51
CA GLU A 225 -17.96 9.90 2.92
C GLU A 225 -18.91 8.69 3.03
N PHE A 226 -18.43 7.64 3.70
CA PHE A 226 -19.26 6.48 4.03
C PHE A 226 -19.87 6.64 5.41
N LYS A 227 -21.19 6.50 5.49
CA LYS A 227 -21.96 6.40 6.72
C LYS A 227 -22.43 4.96 6.91
N ASN A 228 -22.74 4.57 8.14
CA ASN A 228 -23.06 3.19 8.50
C ASN A 228 -24.39 3.05 9.27
N SER A 229 -24.98 1.86 9.18
CA SER A 229 -26.03 1.42 10.09
C SER A 229 -25.43 0.90 11.40
N SER A 230 -26.29 0.56 12.37
CA SER A 230 -25.85 -0.20 13.55
C SER A 230 -25.16 -1.52 13.14
N HIS A 231 -24.16 -1.95 13.92
CA HIS A 231 -23.34 -3.15 13.70
C HIS A 231 -22.46 -3.15 12.44
N VAL A 232 -22.17 -1.97 11.88
CA VAL A 232 -21.21 -1.79 10.78
C VAL A 232 -20.16 -0.78 11.22
N SER A 233 -18.88 -1.08 11.04
CA SER A 233 -17.80 -0.10 11.22
C SER A 233 -17.22 0.29 9.88
N VAL A 234 -16.97 1.59 9.70
CA VAL A 234 -16.24 2.12 8.55
C VAL A 234 -14.93 2.67 9.09
N VAL A 235 -13.81 2.06 8.68
CA VAL A 235 -12.48 2.41 9.15
C VAL A 235 -11.65 2.93 7.99
N ASN A 236 -10.94 4.03 8.22
CA ASN A 236 -9.87 4.45 7.32
C ASN A 236 -8.66 3.56 7.60
N LYS A 237 -8.27 2.72 6.66
CA LYS A 237 -6.98 2.02 6.74
C LYS A 237 -5.91 2.90 6.09
N SER A 238 -5.04 3.48 6.91
CA SER A 238 -3.93 4.34 6.45
C SER A 238 -2.67 3.54 6.08
N GLU A 239 -2.60 2.26 6.43
CA GLU A 239 -1.34 1.49 6.42
C GLU A 239 -1.04 0.76 5.10
N ASP A 240 -2.05 0.51 4.25
CA ASP A 240 -1.86 -0.14 2.95
C ASP A 240 -2.25 0.81 1.81
N LEU A 241 -1.26 1.15 0.98
CA LEU A 241 -1.21 2.27 0.02
C LEU A 241 -2.31 2.37 -1.06
N ASN A 242 -3.32 1.50 -1.09
CA ASN A 242 -4.26 1.39 -2.23
C ASN A 242 -5.75 1.27 -1.86
N TYR A 243 -6.16 1.52 -0.61
CA TYR A 243 -7.56 1.37 -0.19
C TYR A 243 -8.13 2.67 0.39
N ILE A 244 -9.33 3.06 -0.05
CA ILE A 244 -10.00 4.29 0.40
C ILE A 244 -10.71 4.08 1.75
N LYS A 245 -11.38 2.93 1.94
CA LYS A 245 -12.11 2.58 3.17
C LYS A 245 -12.20 1.07 3.37
N GLN A 246 -12.30 0.64 4.63
CA GLN A 246 -12.72 -0.70 4.99
C GLN A 246 -14.09 -0.66 5.70
N ILE A 247 -15.04 -1.45 5.23
CA ILE A 247 -16.37 -1.63 5.81
C ILE A 247 -16.41 -3.01 6.46
N ILE A 248 -16.64 -3.04 7.77
CA ILE A 248 -16.66 -4.26 8.58
C ILE A 248 -18.09 -4.50 9.05
N PHE A 249 -18.67 -5.61 8.61
CA PHE A 249 -20.00 -6.08 9.01
C PHE A 249 -19.85 -7.12 10.13
N TYR A 250 -20.22 -6.75 11.35
CA TYR A 250 -20.16 -7.63 12.51
C TYR A 250 -21.39 -8.54 12.57
N PRO A 251 -21.32 -9.74 13.15
CA PRO A 251 -22.49 -10.57 13.38
C PRO A 251 -23.61 -9.82 14.13
N ASN A 252 -24.83 -9.85 13.61
CA ASN A 252 -26.00 -9.32 14.31
C ASN A 252 -26.65 -10.41 15.17
N SER A 253 -26.98 -10.08 16.41
CA SER A 253 -27.75 -10.99 17.29
C SER A 253 -29.24 -11.09 16.92
N SER A 254 -29.72 -10.25 16.00
CA SER A 254 -31.08 -10.31 15.47
C SER A 254 -31.09 -10.94 14.06
N PRO A 255 -31.69 -12.13 13.87
CA PRO A 255 -31.60 -12.91 12.63
C PRO A 255 -32.34 -12.32 11.40
N GLN A 256 -32.82 -11.08 11.47
CA GLN A 256 -33.66 -10.48 10.42
C GLN A 256 -33.23 -9.08 9.95
N LYS A 257 -32.19 -8.47 10.53
CA LYS A 257 -31.81 -7.10 10.17
C LYS A 257 -30.68 -7.07 9.14
N TYR A 258 -30.93 -6.38 8.03
CA TYR A 258 -29.90 -6.02 7.07
C TYR A 258 -28.88 -5.07 7.71
N GLN A 259 -27.61 -5.26 7.37
CA GLN A 259 -26.52 -4.38 7.77
C GLN A 259 -26.00 -3.68 6.53
N TYR A 260 -25.75 -2.38 6.63
CA TYR A 260 -25.34 -1.62 5.45
C TYR A 260 -24.45 -0.43 5.79
N ALA A 261 -23.64 -0.05 4.82
CA ALA A 261 -22.95 1.22 4.72
C ALA A 261 -23.39 1.93 3.43
N TYR A 262 -23.32 3.24 3.42
CA TYR A 262 -23.80 4.03 2.28
C TYR A 262 -22.98 5.29 2.06
N ILE A 263 -22.95 5.73 0.80
CA ILE A 263 -22.38 7.00 0.37
C ILE A 263 -23.52 8.00 0.15
N GLN A 264 -23.43 9.18 0.74
CA GLN A 264 -24.46 10.23 0.67
C GLN A 264 -23.81 11.58 0.32
N ASN A 265 -24.55 12.48 -0.33
CA ASN A 265 -24.20 13.87 -0.66
C ASN A 265 -23.09 14.08 -1.71
N ASP A 266 -22.33 13.04 -2.05
CA ASP A 266 -21.22 13.14 -3.01
C ASP A 266 -21.55 12.61 -4.42
N LEU A 267 -22.75 12.04 -4.60
CA LEU A 267 -23.18 11.36 -5.82
C LEU A 267 -24.18 12.21 -6.63
N GLN A 268 -23.85 12.45 -7.89
CA GLN A 268 -24.67 13.19 -8.86
C GLN A 268 -25.33 12.22 -9.86
N LYS A 269 -26.60 12.44 -10.19
CA LYS A 269 -27.38 11.50 -11.04
C LYS A 269 -26.91 11.47 -12.50
N ASP A 270 -26.29 12.53 -12.97
CA ASP A 270 -25.76 12.71 -14.33
C ASP A 270 -24.33 12.19 -14.51
N LYS A 271 -23.68 11.76 -13.43
CA LYS A 271 -22.32 11.22 -13.45
C LYS A 271 -22.29 9.72 -13.52
N ARG A 272 -21.21 9.19 -14.10
CA ARG A 272 -20.92 7.76 -14.09
C ARG A 272 -19.91 7.46 -13.00
N TYR A 273 -20.20 6.44 -12.20
CA TYR A 273 -19.33 5.99 -11.12
C TYR A 273 -18.82 4.58 -11.40
N ASN A 274 -17.57 4.32 -11.04
CA ASN A 274 -16.99 2.98 -10.97
C ASN A 274 -16.36 2.77 -9.60
N LEU A 275 -16.90 1.85 -8.83
CA LEU A 275 -16.39 1.47 -7.51
C LEU A 275 -15.71 0.12 -7.62
N ARG A 276 -14.45 0.02 -7.20
CA ARG A 276 -13.74 -1.25 -7.12
C ARG A 276 -13.63 -1.69 -5.67
N LEU A 277 -13.98 -2.93 -5.39
CA LEU A 277 -13.99 -3.47 -4.04
C LEU A 277 -13.48 -4.91 -3.98
N LYS A 278 -12.88 -5.26 -2.85
CA LYS A 278 -12.56 -6.62 -2.45
C LYS A 278 -13.44 -7.03 -1.29
N ILE A 279 -13.78 -8.31 -1.23
CA ILE A 279 -14.59 -8.86 -0.15
C ILE A 279 -13.81 -10.02 0.47
N ASN A 280 -13.75 -10.01 1.79
CA ASN A 280 -13.25 -11.12 2.58
C ASN A 280 -14.39 -11.58 3.50
N GLN A 281 -14.85 -12.80 3.25
CA GLN A 281 -15.95 -13.44 3.96
C GLN A 281 -15.50 -14.03 5.29
N ASN A 282 -14.19 -14.18 5.55
CA ASN A 282 -13.60 -14.80 6.75
C ASN A 282 -14.23 -16.17 7.09
N ASN A 283 -14.40 -17.00 6.07
CA ASN A 283 -15.12 -18.29 6.16
C ASN A 283 -16.58 -18.19 6.65
N ASN A 284 -17.17 -16.99 6.67
CA ASN A 284 -18.58 -16.80 6.95
C ASN A 284 -19.42 -17.21 5.72
N ASN A 285 -20.57 -17.83 5.96
CA ASN A 285 -21.53 -18.09 4.90
C ASN A 285 -22.36 -16.84 4.66
N ILE A 286 -21.82 -15.91 3.87
CA ILE A 286 -22.62 -14.79 3.34
C ILE A 286 -23.80 -15.39 2.60
N GLN A 287 -25.01 -15.08 3.06
CA GLN A 287 -26.21 -15.52 2.37
C GLN A 287 -26.57 -14.55 1.26
N GLU A 288 -26.50 -13.26 1.58
CA GLU A 288 -26.89 -12.18 0.69
C GLU A 288 -25.90 -11.03 0.82
N LEU A 289 -25.35 -10.61 -0.30
CA LEU A 289 -24.68 -9.32 -0.46
C LEU A 289 -25.50 -8.51 -1.45
N PHE A 290 -25.77 -7.25 -1.13
CA PHE A 290 -26.61 -6.42 -1.96
C PHE A 290 -26.04 -5.02 -2.15
N PHE A 291 -26.35 -4.47 -3.31
CA PHE A 291 -25.95 -3.14 -3.74
C PHE A 291 -27.20 -2.39 -4.20
N VAL A 292 -27.43 -1.19 -3.68
CA VAL A 292 -28.65 -0.43 -3.96
C VAL A 292 -28.32 0.99 -4.41
N LEU A 293 -29.02 1.43 -5.46
CA LEU A 293 -29.15 2.85 -5.81
C LEU A 293 -30.55 3.31 -5.42
N GLN A 294 -30.63 4.30 -4.54
CA GLN A 294 -31.90 4.82 -4.05
C GLN A 294 -31.82 6.31 -3.75
N GLY A 295 -32.99 6.90 -3.50
CA GLY A 295 -33.07 8.26 -2.99
C GLY A 295 -32.79 8.34 -1.50
N GLN A 296 -32.17 9.44 -1.05
CA GLN A 296 -31.93 9.70 0.38
C GLN A 296 -33.21 9.59 1.24
N THR A 297 -34.36 9.97 0.69
CA THR A 297 -35.66 9.92 1.37
C THR A 297 -36.14 8.51 1.71
N ASP A 298 -35.61 7.48 1.04
CA ASP A 298 -36.02 6.09 1.21
C ASP A 298 -35.06 5.27 2.09
N LEU A 299 -33.93 5.85 2.52
CA LEU A 299 -32.86 5.17 3.25
C LEU A 299 -33.33 4.45 4.53
N TYR A 300 -34.34 4.99 5.21
CA TYR A 300 -34.81 4.49 6.51
C TYR A 300 -36.03 3.56 6.41
N GLN A 301 -36.52 3.25 5.21
CA GLN A 301 -37.80 2.54 5.05
C GLN A 301 -37.67 1.00 5.01
N GLU A 302 -36.45 0.45 5.12
CA GLU A 302 -36.13 -1.00 5.06
C GLU A 302 -36.71 -1.77 3.84
N LYS A 303 -37.22 -1.06 2.82
CA LYS A 303 -37.87 -1.63 1.62
C LYS A 303 -36.89 -1.78 0.44
N TRP A 304 -35.69 -2.28 0.73
CA TRP A 304 -34.58 -2.42 -0.23
C TRP A 304 -34.95 -3.17 -1.51
N LEU A 305 -35.78 -4.21 -1.38
CA LEU A 305 -36.22 -5.06 -2.50
C LEU A 305 -37.06 -4.32 -3.55
N LYS A 306 -37.57 -3.13 -3.26
CA LYS A 306 -38.35 -2.32 -4.21
C LYS A 306 -37.49 -1.32 -4.99
N GLN A 307 -36.23 -1.13 -4.60
CA GLN A 307 -35.31 -0.14 -5.15
C GLN A 307 -34.50 -0.68 -6.35
N ASN A 308 -33.58 0.10 -6.89
CA ASN A 308 -32.63 -0.36 -7.90
C ASN A 308 -31.55 -1.19 -7.20
N ILE A 309 -31.71 -2.50 -7.19
CA ILE A 309 -30.90 -3.43 -6.40
C ILE A 309 -30.21 -4.47 -7.28
N ILE A 310 -28.96 -4.78 -6.98
CA ILE A 310 -28.30 -6.01 -7.42
C ILE A 310 -28.06 -6.84 -6.16
N LEU A 311 -28.57 -8.07 -6.17
CA LEU A 311 -28.60 -8.97 -5.02
C LEU A 311 -27.85 -10.25 -5.37
N LEU A 312 -26.70 -10.43 -4.75
CA LEU A 312 -25.87 -11.61 -4.90
C LEU A 312 -26.21 -12.58 -3.77
N LYS A 313 -26.69 -13.78 -4.11
CA LYS A 313 -27.06 -14.81 -3.15
C LYS A 313 -26.20 -16.04 -3.31
N LYS A 314 -25.85 -16.67 -2.20
CA LYS A 314 -25.29 -18.03 -2.20
C LYS A 314 -26.47 -19.00 -2.34
N HIS A 315 -26.42 -19.92 -3.31
CA HIS A 315 -27.51 -20.89 -3.47
C HIS A 315 -27.60 -21.78 -2.23
N SER A 316 -28.83 -22.18 -1.87
CA SER A 316 -29.08 -23.01 -0.69
C SER A 316 -28.40 -24.38 -0.81
N PHE A 317 -28.07 -24.96 0.35
CA PHE A 317 -27.30 -26.19 0.60
C PHE A 317 -27.68 -27.47 -0.20
N PHE A 318 -28.69 -27.43 -1.07
CA PHE A 318 -29.23 -28.60 -1.77
C PHE A 318 -28.73 -28.81 -3.20
N PHE A 319 -27.93 -27.90 -3.77
CA PHE A 319 -27.38 -28.06 -5.13
C PHE A 319 -25.85 -28.10 -5.12
N GLN A 320 -25.28 -29.19 -5.66
CA GLN A 320 -23.84 -29.52 -5.58
C GLN A 320 -22.91 -28.68 -6.49
N GLN A 321 -23.39 -27.64 -7.17
CA GLN A 321 -22.54 -26.73 -7.94
C GLN A 321 -22.97 -25.28 -7.68
N ASP A 322 -22.20 -24.58 -6.85
CA ASP A 322 -22.43 -23.17 -6.54
C ASP A 322 -21.88 -22.29 -7.67
N ASN A 323 -22.66 -22.13 -8.74
CA ASN A 323 -22.35 -21.21 -9.83
C ASN A 323 -22.73 -19.75 -9.51
N SER A 324 -23.11 -19.45 -8.26
CA SER A 324 -23.48 -18.10 -7.85
C SER A 324 -22.30 -17.14 -7.92
N PHE A 325 -22.58 -15.84 -8.10
CA PHE A 325 -21.56 -14.81 -8.06
C PHE A 325 -20.78 -14.85 -6.73
N LEU A 326 -21.49 -15.05 -5.60
CA LEU A 326 -20.87 -15.13 -4.27
C LEU A 326 -19.94 -16.34 -4.11
N GLY A 327 -20.26 -17.49 -4.71
CA GLY A 327 -19.44 -18.70 -4.64
C GLY A 327 -18.08 -18.57 -5.34
N LEU A 328 -17.92 -17.57 -6.21
CA LEU A 328 -16.70 -17.33 -6.98
C LEU A 328 -15.79 -16.25 -6.39
N ILE A 329 -16.27 -15.53 -5.38
CA ILE A 329 -15.48 -14.53 -4.67
C ILE A 329 -14.47 -15.26 -3.78
N LYS A 330 -13.20 -15.15 -4.14
CA LYS A 330 -12.07 -15.53 -3.28
C LYS A 330 -11.68 -14.37 -2.39
N ASP A 331 -11.61 -14.65 -1.08
CA ASP A 331 -11.26 -13.68 -0.04
C ASP A 331 -9.99 -12.89 -0.39
N ASP A 332 -10.09 -11.56 -0.37
CA ASP A 332 -9.03 -10.58 -0.67
C ASP A 332 -8.34 -10.69 -2.05
N GLN A 333 -8.79 -11.60 -2.91
CA GLN A 333 -8.25 -11.83 -4.25
C GLN A 333 -9.17 -11.29 -5.34
N THR A 334 -10.48 -11.45 -5.17
CA THR A 334 -11.45 -11.07 -6.22
C THR A 334 -11.78 -9.60 -6.11
N VAL A 335 -11.47 -8.86 -7.18
CA VAL A 335 -11.89 -7.46 -7.32
C VAL A 335 -13.22 -7.43 -8.06
N ILE A 336 -14.18 -6.76 -7.45
CA ILE A 336 -15.52 -6.55 -7.95
C ILE A 336 -15.62 -5.09 -8.37
N ASN A 337 -16.03 -4.87 -9.61
CA ASN A 337 -16.30 -3.57 -10.18
C ASN A 337 -17.81 -3.34 -10.15
N ILE A 338 -18.22 -2.17 -9.66
CA ILE A 338 -19.61 -1.73 -9.63
C ILE A 338 -19.70 -0.45 -10.39
N VAL A 339 -20.42 -0.48 -11.52
CA VAL A 339 -20.55 0.67 -12.41
C VAL A 339 -22.00 1.11 -12.42
N PHE A 340 -22.24 2.40 -12.22
CA PHE A 340 -23.58 2.95 -12.36
C PHE A 340 -23.61 4.38 -12.92
N ASN A 341 -24.70 4.68 -13.61
CA ASN A 341 -25.07 6.01 -14.08
C ASN A 341 -26.61 6.08 -14.16
N CYS A 342 -27.24 7.05 -13.49
CA CYS A 342 -28.70 7.12 -13.44
C CYS A 342 -29.33 7.62 -14.75
N GLN A 343 -28.67 8.53 -15.47
CA GLN A 343 -29.16 9.04 -16.76
C GLN A 343 -29.07 7.97 -17.86
N GLU A 344 -27.97 7.22 -17.91
CA GLU A 344 -27.76 6.10 -18.83
C GLU A 344 -28.57 4.85 -18.44
N ARG A 345 -29.27 4.89 -17.29
CA ARG A 345 -30.00 3.77 -16.69
C ARG A 345 -29.12 2.52 -16.47
N LEU A 346 -27.85 2.74 -16.12
CA LEU A 346 -26.84 1.70 -15.96
C LEU A 346 -26.62 1.36 -14.48
N PHE A 347 -26.68 0.08 -14.14
CA PHE A 347 -26.17 -0.46 -12.88
C PHE A 347 -25.66 -1.88 -13.12
N GLU A 348 -24.36 -2.12 -13.03
CA GLU A 348 -23.74 -3.40 -13.32
C GLU A 348 -22.65 -3.76 -12.32
N ILE A 349 -22.44 -5.06 -12.14
CA ILE A 349 -21.42 -5.64 -11.26
C ILE A 349 -20.69 -6.74 -12.02
N TYR A 350 -19.36 -6.70 -11.99
CA TYR A 350 -18.53 -7.72 -12.63
C TYR A 350 -17.18 -7.91 -11.94
N ASP A 351 -16.59 -9.09 -12.07
CA ASP A 351 -15.21 -9.33 -11.62
C ASP A 351 -14.19 -8.78 -12.64
N ASP A 352 -12.94 -8.55 -12.22
CA ASP A 352 -11.88 -8.02 -13.11
C ASP A 352 -11.67 -8.84 -14.40
N GLN A 353 -12.01 -10.14 -14.39
CA GLN A 353 -11.90 -11.01 -15.56
C GLN A 353 -13.20 -11.06 -16.40
N ARG A 354 -14.26 -10.36 -15.98
CA ARG A 354 -15.62 -10.39 -16.55
C ARG A 354 -16.18 -11.80 -16.74
N LYS A 355 -15.72 -12.75 -15.94
CA LYS A 355 -16.24 -14.13 -15.92
C LYS A 355 -17.63 -14.17 -15.30
N LYS A 356 -17.94 -13.21 -14.43
CA LYS A 356 -19.26 -13.02 -13.85
C LYS A 356 -19.72 -11.58 -14.05
N TYR A 357 -20.98 -11.45 -14.41
CA TYR A 357 -21.58 -10.20 -14.78
C TYR A 357 -23.05 -10.22 -14.38
N GLU A 358 -23.46 -9.24 -13.58
CA GLU A 358 -24.84 -9.00 -13.19
C GLU A 358 -25.20 -7.56 -13.57
N ARG A 359 -26.41 -7.34 -14.07
CA ARG A 359 -26.88 -6.03 -14.49
C ARG A 359 -28.31 -5.79 -14.04
N ASN A 360 -28.57 -4.56 -13.63
CA ASN A 360 -29.90 -4.01 -13.46
C ASN A 360 -30.05 -2.73 -14.31
N VAL A 361 -31.29 -2.42 -14.70
CA VAL A 361 -31.63 -1.16 -15.37
C VAL A 361 -32.13 -0.19 -14.31
N VAL A 362 -31.48 0.97 -14.20
CA VAL A 362 -31.86 1.96 -13.18
C VAL A 362 -33.19 2.60 -13.55
N ASP A 363 -34.17 2.44 -12.67
CA ASP A 363 -35.40 3.23 -12.64
C ASP A 363 -35.17 4.50 -11.82
N ILE A 364 -34.95 5.60 -12.55
CA ILE A 364 -34.67 6.91 -11.96
C ILE A 364 -35.85 7.45 -11.13
N ASN A 365 -37.08 7.02 -11.41
CA ASN A 365 -38.27 7.48 -10.68
C ASN A 365 -38.30 6.96 -9.24
N LYS A 366 -37.56 5.88 -8.96
CA LYS A 366 -37.37 5.35 -7.60
C LYS A 366 -36.33 6.14 -6.79
N ILE A 367 -35.53 6.99 -7.43
CA ILE A 367 -34.44 7.74 -6.77
C ILE A 367 -34.94 9.15 -6.43
N LYS A 368 -35.66 9.26 -5.30
CA LYS A 368 -36.22 10.52 -4.79
C LYS A 368 -35.23 11.32 -3.94
N GLY A 369 -35.01 12.58 -4.31
CA GLY A 369 -33.99 13.43 -3.66
C GLY A 369 -32.58 13.08 -4.13
N ASP A 370 -31.60 13.24 -3.26
CA ASP A 370 -30.19 12.99 -3.56
C ASP A 370 -29.91 11.49 -3.76
N LEU A 371 -28.96 11.19 -4.65
CA LEU A 371 -28.56 9.82 -4.96
C LEU A 371 -27.76 9.24 -3.79
N VAL A 372 -28.13 8.02 -3.38
CA VAL A 372 -27.45 7.25 -2.35
C VAL A 372 -27.08 5.89 -2.91
N PHE A 373 -25.81 5.52 -2.77
CA PHE A 373 -25.33 4.17 -3.03
C PHE A 373 -25.16 3.41 -1.72
N VAL A 374 -25.72 2.21 -1.64
CA VAL A 374 -25.72 1.37 -0.43
C VAL A 374 -25.04 0.04 -0.72
N ILE A 375 -24.14 -0.36 0.17
CA ILE A 375 -23.56 -1.70 0.23
C ILE A 375 -24.09 -2.35 1.50
N GLY A 376 -24.66 -3.55 1.40
CA GLY A 376 -25.10 -4.25 2.59
C GLY A 376 -25.09 -5.76 2.48
N THR A 377 -25.28 -6.40 3.62
CA THR A 377 -25.28 -7.84 3.78
C THR A 377 -26.41 -8.31 4.70
N LYS A 378 -26.79 -9.56 4.53
CA LYS A 378 -27.62 -10.30 5.47
C LYS A 378 -26.92 -11.59 5.88
N GLN A 379 -26.65 -11.72 7.17
CA GLN A 379 -26.04 -12.90 7.78
C GLN A 379 -27.09 -13.65 8.59
N LEU A 380 -27.18 -14.99 8.48
CA LEU A 380 -27.95 -15.81 9.42
C LEU A 380 -27.05 -16.30 10.55
N GLN A 381 -27.65 -16.38 11.73
CA GLN A 381 -26.98 -16.45 13.03
C GLN A 381 -26.26 -17.78 13.36
N ASN A 382 -26.14 -18.72 12.42
CA ASN A 382 -26.02 -20.13 12.83
C ASN A 382 -24.62 -20.73 12.96
N PHE A 383 -23.51 -20.09 12.58
CA PHE A 383 -22.20 -20.73 12.78
C PHE A 383 -21.09 -19.71 13.09
N ASN A 384 -20.65 -19.70 14.35
CA ASN A 384 -19.49 -18.99 14.92
C ASN A 384 -19.60 -17.46 15.08
N ASN A 385 -19.69 -17.02 16.33
CA ASN A 385 -19.81 -15.62 16.80
C ASN A 385 -18.65 -14.68 16.42
N ASN A 386 -17.64 -15.13 15.69
CA ASN A 386 -16.40 -14.37 15.43
C ASN A 386 -16.13 -14.09 13.94
N SER A 387 -17.08 -14.34 13.04
CA SER A 387 -16.86 -14.21 11.60
C SER A 387 -17.43 -12.89 11.03
N ASN A 388 -16.60 -11.84 10.99
CA ASN A 388 -16.98 -10.57 10.37
C ASN A 388 -16.85 -10.67 8.83
N ILE A 389 -17.64 -9.90 8.09
CA ILE A 389 -17.40 -9.70 6.65
C ILE A 389 -16.66 -8.37 6.47
N ASN A 390 -15.56 -8.40 5.72
CA ASN A 390 -14.81 -7.20 5.39
C ASN A 390 -15.02 -6.86 3.92
N VAL A 391 -15.44 -5.63 3.64
CA VAL A 391 -15.47 -5.06 2.29
C VAL A 391 -14.45 -3.95 2.23
N THR A 392 -13.44 -4.12 1.39
CA THR A 392 -12.36 -3.15 1.19
C THR A 392 -12.64 -2.39 -0.10
N VAL A 393 -12.89 -1.08 0.00
CA VAL A 393 -13.09 -0.20 -1.15
C VAL A 393 -11.71 0.22 -1.66
N LEU A 394 -11.37 -0.22 -2.87
CA LEU A 394 -10.09 0.06 -3.53
C LEU A 394 -10.07 1.47 -4.10
N ASP A 395 -11.08 1.79 -4.90
CA ASP A 395 -11.22 3.06 -5.57
C ASP A 395 -12.69 3.41 -5.81
N ILE A 396 -12.93 4.71 -6.03
CA ILE A 396 -14.20 5.25 -6.51
C ILE A 396 -13.87 6.31 -7.55
N ASN A 397 -14.12 6.00 -8.82
CA ASN A 397 -13.86 6.90 -9.93
C ASN A 397 -15.17 7.54 -10.41
N GLU A 398 -15.16 8.85 -10.61
CA GLU A 398 -16.23 9.64 -11.23
C GLU A 398 -15.80 10.02 -12.65
N PHE A 399 -16.67 9.75 -13.64
CA PHE A 399 -16.45 10.06 -15.07
C PHE A 399 -17.49 11.05 -15.59
#